data_AF-A0A0R0KA90-F1
#
_entry.id   AF-A0A0R0KA90-F1
#
_cell.length_a   1.000
_cell.length_b   1.000
_cell.length_c   1.000
_cell.angle_alpha   90.00
_cell.angle_beta   90.00
_cell.angle_gamma   90.00
#
_symmetry.space_group_name_H-M   'P 1'
#
loop_
_entity.id
_entity.type
_entity.pdbx_description
1 polymer ?
#
loop_
_entity_poly.entity_id
_entity_poly.type
_entity_poly.pdbx_seq_one_letter_code
_entity_poly.pdbx_strand_id
1 'polypeptide(L)'
;MGPVPCRWKGTCMKSYYFYSSNCNRKIIGARHYPDPQGDSEYETPRDKNGHGTHVASTAAGATVPGASYYGVAAGTAQSGSPKSLLAIYKVCFKYECPGSAVLAAFDDAIADGVDVISLSVASLSELKYNPIAIGAFHAVERGILVVASAGNNGPSLNTVVKDYPLIYSESAQAKDAKLSDARQCFPYSLDKVKGKIVVCDGKDHSCNYFKSSGCARVSVIDFKPAPMMPSFAAKGPSAISKNILKPEITAPGVNILAAWIGNDKEGVPKGKKPSQFNIKSGTSMACSHVSGLAATIKSQNPTWSASAIKSATMATVTQENNLKAPITTDKGSVATPYDYGAGQMTIYGAFHPGLVYETNTIDYLNYLCYVGFNITLVKTISRNAPNNLSCPKHSSSHHISNINYPSIAISDLKGKELVDVNITVTNVGEEDETLYSPVVDAPIG
;
A
#
# COMPACT_ATOMS: atom_id res chain seq x y z
N MET A 1 -21.01 -16.77 7.14
CA MET A 1 -20.98 -15.28 7.04
C MET A 1 -22.28 -14.73 7.60
N GLY A 2 -22.21 -13.67 8.40
CA GLY A 2 -23.38 -12.95 8.92
C GLY A 2 -24.14 -12.17 7.84
N PRO A 3 -25.25 -11.50 8.20
CA PRO A 3 -25.96 -10.60 7.28
C PRO A 3 -25.11 -9.38 6.88
N VAL A 4 -25.45 -8.75 5.76
CA VAL A 4 -24.84 -7.47 5.35
C VAL A 4 -25.28 -6.40 6.37
N PRO A 5 -24.36 -5.58 6.91
CA PRO A 5 -24.71 -4.56 7.89
C PRO A 5 -25.71 -3.55 7.33
N CYS A 6 -26.72 -3.17 8.11
CA CYS A 6 -27.75 -2.20 7.68
C CYS A 6 -27.18 -0.82 7.31
N ARG A 7 -25.98 -0.48 7.80
CA ARG A 7 -25.29 0.77 7.45
C ARG A 7 -24.66 0.76 6.06
N TRP A 8 -24.50 -0.41 5.44
CA TRP A 8 -23.88 -0.55 4.12
C TRP A 8 -24.80 0.03 3.05
N LYS A 9 -24.30 0.99 2.27
CA LYS A 9 -25.08 1.66 1.21
C LYS A 9 -24.61 1.30 -0.21
N GLY A 10 -23.55 0.50 -0.32
CA GLY A 10 -23.00 0.11 -1.60
C GLY A 10 -23.88 -0.83 -2.39
N THR A 11 -23.57 -0.92 -3.68
CA THR A 11 -24.37 -1.65 -4.66
C THR A 11 -23.58 -2.77 -5.32
N CYS A 12 -24.31 -3.73 -5.91
CA CYS A 12 -23.74 -4.70 -6.83
C CYS A 12 -24.07 -4.26 -8.26
N MET A 13 -23.16 -3.51 -8.87
CA MET A 13 -23.38 -2.86 -10.17
C MET A 13 -23.54 -3.91 -11.27
N LYS A 14 -24.70 -3.91 -11.92
CA LYS A 14 -24.95 -4.78 -13.08
C LYS A 14 -24.16 -4.28 -14.28
N SER A 15 -23.51 -5.20 -14.99
CA SER A 15 -22.79 -4.91 -16.23
C SER A 15 -22.60 -6.18 -17.06
N TYR A 16 -21.79 -6.10 -18.13
CA TYR A 16 -21.50 -7.24 -18.99
C TYR A 16 -20.91 -8.43 -18.18
N TYR A 17 -21.59 -9.58 -18.23
CA TYR A 17 -21.28 -10.80 -17.45
C TYR A 17 -21.10 -10.59 -15.93
N PHE A 18 -21.76 -9.58 -15.38
CA PHE A 18 -21.80 -9.34 -13.94
C PHE A 18 -23.19 -8.90 -13.52
N TYR A 19 -23.91 -9.79 -12.84
CA TYR A 19 -25.27 -9.56 -12.36
C TYR A 19 -25.24 -9.17 -10.88
N SER A 20 -26.33 -8.57 -10.40
CA SER A 20 -26.48 -8.24 -8.97
C SER A 20 -26.41 -9.47 -8.05
N SER A 21 -26.69 -10.66 -8.57
CA SER A 21 -26.55 -11.94 -7.87
C SER A 21 -25.11 -12.43 -7.71
N ASN A 22 -24.12 -11.76 -8.34
CA ASN A 22 -22.71 -12.09 -8.15
C ASN A 22 -22.15 -11.58 -6.81
N CYS A 23 -22.78 -10.57 -6.20
CA CYS A 23 -22.51 -10.22 -4.81
C CYS A 23 -23.23 -11.17 -3.86
N ASN A 24 -22.66 -11.38 -2.69
CA ASN A 24 -23.15 -12.29 -1.66
C ASN A 24 -22.81 -11.76 -0.27
N ARG A 25 -22.90 -12.60 0.77
CA ARG A 25 -22.58 -12.20 2.16
C ARG A 25 -21.08 -12.08 2.45
N LYS A 26 -20.22 -12.19 1.44
CA LYS A 26 -18.77 -11.98 1.53
C LYS A 26 -18.33 -10.79 0.68
N ILE A 27 -18.66 -10.80 -0.62
CA ILE A 27 -18.51 -9.65 -1.51
C ILE A 27 -19.86 -8.92 -1.51
N ILE A 28 -19.99 -7.89 -0.69
CA ILE A 28 -21.26 -7.20 -0.42
C ILE A 28 -21.52 -6.04 -1.38
N GLY A 29 -20.48 -5.58 -2.09
CA GLY A 29 -20.59 -4.55 -3.12
C GLY A 29 -19.52 -4.73 -4.18
N ALA A 30 -19.84 -4.32 -5.39
CA ALA A 30 -18.95 -4.41 -6.54
C ALA A 30 -19.30 -3.30 -7.54
N ARG A 31 -18.34 -2.41 -7.80
CA ARG A 31 -18.44 -1.30 -8.74
C ARG A 31 -17.27 -1.33 -9.71
N HIS A 32 -17.49 -0.71 -10.86
CA HIS A 32 -16.46 -0.40 -11.84
C HIS A 32 -16.68 1.04 -12.32
N TYR A 33 -15.64 1.62 -12.90
CA TYR A 33 -15.68 2.96 -13.47
C TYR A 33 -15.47 2.88 -14.97
N PRO A 34 -15.85 3.92 -15.74
CA PRO A 34 -15.64 3.94 -17.18
C PRO A 34 -14.16 3.79 -17.54
N ASP A 35 -13.86 2.92 -18.51
CA ASP A 35 -12.53 2.80 -19.08
C ASP A 35 -12.28 4.01 -19.99
N PRO A 36 -11.22 4.81 -19.79
CA PRO A 36 -10.90 5.94 -20.67
C PRO A 36 -10.66 5.54 -22.12
N GLN A 37 -10.31 4.27 -22.40
CA GLN A 37 -10.16 3.75 -23.76
C GLN A 37 -11.47 3.21 -24.35
N GLY A 38 -12.56 3.20 -23.58
CA GLY A 38 -13.86 2.70 -24.02
C GLY A 38 -13.88 1.19 -24.30
N ASP A 39 -12.96 0.43 -23.70
CA ASP A 39 -12.94 -1.02 -23.85
C ASP A 39 -14.06 -1.64 -23.00
N SER A 40 -15.19 -1.92 -23.65
CA SER A 40 -16.36 -2.59 -23.07
C SER A 40 -16.01 -3.92 -22.37
N GLU A 41 -14.86 -4.53 -22.71
CA GLU A 41 -14.38 -5.73 -22.05
C GLU A 41 -14.11 -5.49 -20.55
N TYR A 42 -13.70 -4.27 -20.17
CA TYR A 42 -13.33 -3.90 -18.81
C TYR A 42 -14.44 -3.17 -18.05
N GLU A 43 -15.56 -2.84 -18.70
CA GLU A 43 -16.78 -2.24 -18.12
C GLU A 43 -17.56 -3.24 -17.25
N THR A 44 -16.85 -3.79 -16.27
CA THR A 44 -17.37 -4.76 -15.32
C THR A 44 -16.52 -4.80 -14.06
N PRO A 45 -17.13 -4.99 -12.87
CA PRO A 45 -16.36 -5.21 -11.63
C PRO A 45 -15.53 -6.50 -11.67
N ARG A 46 -15.77 -7.40 -12.64
CA ARG A 46 -15.03 -8.65 -12.80
C ARG A 46 -13.55 -8.37 -13.09
N ASP A 47 -12.70 -9.01 -12.28
CA ASP A 47 -11.26 -9.03 -12.47
C ASP A 47 -10.88 -9.86 -13.71
N LYS A 48 -9.99 -9.30 -14.54
CA LYS A 48 -9.44 -9.91 -15.76
C LYS A 48 -7.92 -10.04 -15.73
N ASN A 49 -7.28 -9.48 -14.71
CA ASN A 49 -5.83 -9.49 -14.53
C ASN A 49 -5.40 -10.51 -13.47
N GLY A 50 -6.18 -10.64 -12.39
CA GLY A 50 -5.87 -11.51 -11.24
C GLY A 50 -5.31 -10.75 -10.04
N HIS A 51 -4.67 -9.59 -10.25
CA HIS A 51 -4.12 -8.78 -9.15
C HIS A 51 -5.18 -8.40 -8.12
N GLY A 52 -6.34 -7.91 -8.56
CA GLY A 52 -7.46 -7.53 -7.69
C GLY A 52 -7.98 -8.70 -6.85
N THR A 53 -8.09 -9.89 -7.46
CA THR A 53 -8.49 -11.13 -6.77
C THR A 53 -7.46 -11.55 -5.72
N HIS A 54 -6.17 -11.42 -6.04
CA HIS A 54 -5.07 -11.79 -5.16
C HIS A 54 -5.00 -10.89 -3.93
N VAL A 55 -5.06 -9.56 -4.12
CA VAL A 55 -5.05 -8.60 -3.00
C VAL A 55 -6.30 -8.72 -2.13
N ALA A 56 -7.49 -8.85 -2.73
CA ALA A 56 -8.74 -8.98 -1.98
C ALA A 56 -8.77 -10.25 -1.12
N SER A 57 -8.27 -11.37 -1.66
CA SER A 57 -8.20 -12.63 -0.93
C SER A 57 -7.09 -12.66 0.13
N THR A 58 -6.00 -11.91 -0.06
CA THR A 58 -4.95 -11.74 0.96
C THR A 58 -5.48 -10.94 2.16
N ALA A 59 -6.21 -9.85 1.90
CA ALA A 59 -6.73 -8.99 2.96
C ALA A 59 -7.89 -9.62 3.74
N ALA A 60 -8.87 -10.17 3.01
CA ALA A 60 -10.11 -10.68 3.61
C ALA A 60 -10.63 -11.95 2.92
N GLY A 61 -9.82 -12.80 2.29
CA GLY A 61 -10.27 -14.10 1.78
C GLY A 61 -10.84 -15.01 2.87
N ALA A 62 -11.89 -15.77 2.55
CA ALA A 62 -12.38 -16.82 3.44
C ALA A 62 -11.36 -17.95 3.58
N THR A 63 -11.48 -18.76 4.63
CA THR A 63 -10.63 -19.95 4.83
C THR A 63 -10.89 -20.98 3.74
N VAL A 64 -9.85 -21.40 3.01
CA VAL A 64 -9.94 -22.41 1.95
C VAL A 64 -8.92 -23.53 2.22
N PRO A 65 -9.36 -24.74 2.63
CA PRO A 65 -8.47 -25.88 2.80
C PRO A 65 -7.99 -26.41 1.45
N GLY A 66 -6.81 -27.02 1.42
CA GLY A 66 -6.24 -27.65 0.22
C GLY A 66 -5.75 -26.64 -0.84
N ALA A 67 -5.54 -25.39 -0.46
CA ALA A 67 -4.97 -24.37 -1.33
C ALA A 67 -3.52 -24.71 -1.66
N SER A 68 -3.13 -24.52 -2.93
CA SER A 68 -1.74 -24.63 -3.38
C SER A 68 -1.58 -24.01 -4.76
N TYR A 69 -0.36 -23.64 -5.13
CA TYR A 69 -0.01 -23.33 -6.51
C TYR A 69 0.72 -24.51 -7.14
N TYR A 70 -0.04 -25.40 -7.78
CA TYR A 70 0.46 -26.66 -8.33
C TYR A 70 1.26 -27.50 -7.31
N GLY A 71 0.81 -27.55 -6.05
CA GLY A 71 1.45 -28.26 -4.95
C GLY A 71 2.51 -27.45 -4.18
N VAL A 72 2.91 -26.26 -4.65
CA VAL A 72 3.75 -25.33 -3.88
C VAL A 72 2.90 -24.62 -2.83
N ALA A 73 3.46 -24.41 -1.63
CA ALA A 73 2.80 -23.75 -0.51
C ALA A 73 1.45 -24.42 -0.15
N ALA A 74 1.40 -25.75 -0.21
CA ALA A 74 0.18 -26.51 0.06
C ALA A 74 -0.26 -26.35 1.52
N GLY A 75 -1.55 -26.07 1.74
CA GLY A 75 -2.10 -25.91 3.08
C GLY A 75 -3.52 -25.35 3.07
N THR A 76 -3.85 -24.62 4.12
CA THR A 76 -5.10 -23.87 4.21
C THR A 76 -4.81 -22.39 3.96
N ALA A 77 -5.37 -21.83 2.89
CA ALA A 77 -5.28 -20.39 2.66
C ALA A 77 -6.27 -19.67 3.58
N GLN A 78 -5.77 -18.69 4.34
CA GLN A 78 -6.58 -17.87 5.24
C GLN A 78 -6.02 -16.45 5.25
N SER A 79 -6.90 -15.46 5.09
CA SER A 79 -6.52 -14.05 5.17
C SER A 79 -6.30 -13.58 6.60
N GLY A 80 -5.74 -12.37 6.75
CA GLY A 80 -5.65 -11.69 8.05
C GLY A 80 -7.00 -11.33 8.67
N SER A 81 -8.08 -11.28 7.87
CA SER A 81 -9.42 -10.97 8.35
C SER A 81 -10.52 -11.77 7.62
N PRO A 82 -10.61 -13.09 7.84
CA PRO A 82 -11.49 -13.97 7.05
C PRO A 82 -12.99 -13.69 7.27
N LYS A 83 -13.34 -13.02 8.38
CA LYS A 83 -14.71 -12.59 8.69
C LYS A 83 -15.08 -11.23 8.12
N SER A 84 -14.12 -10.42 7.68
CA SER A 84 -14.37 -9.09 7.10
C SER A 84 -15.13 -9.19 5.78
N LEU A 85 -15.94 -8.19 5.47
CA LEU A 85 -16.70 -8.11 4.22
C LEU A 85 -15.86 -7.40 3.15
N LEU A 86 -16.09 -7.73 1.89
CA LEU A 86 -15.40 -7.14 0.75
C LEU A 86 -16.35 -6.23 -0.03
N ALA A 87 -15.89 -5.03 -0.33
CA ALA A 87 -16.47 -4.15 -1.33
C ALA A 87 -15.41 -3.88 -2.40
N ILE A 88 -15.73 -4.21 -3.65
CA ILE A 88 -14.77 -4.15 -4.76
C ILE A 88 -15.03 -2.90 -5.59
N TYR A 89 -13.99 -2.10 -5.79
CA TYR A 89 -14.03 -0.91 -6.64
C TYR A 89 -12.94 -1.04 -7.71
N LYS A 90 -13.33 -1.49 -8.90
CA LYS A 90 -12.37 -1.73 -9.98
C LYS A 90 -12.02 -0.43 -10.68
N VAL A 91 -10.82 0.07 -10.41
CA VAL A 91 -10.26 1.33 -10.96
C VAL A 91 -9.13 1.12 -11.96
N CYS A 92 -8.65 -0.11 -12.10
CA CYS A 92 -7.60 -0.47 -13.04
C CYS A 92 -8.18 -1.24 -14.22
N PHE A 93 -7.71 -0.86 -15.40
CA PHE A 93 -8.08 -1.42 -16.70
C PHE A 93 -6.88 -2.15 -17.27
N LYS A 94 -6.85 -2.35 -18.60
CA LYS A 94 -5.81 -3.12 -19.26
C LYS A 94 -4.41 -2.53 -19.10
N TYR A 95 -4.29 -1.21 -19.24
CA TYR A 95 -2.99 -0.52 -19.35
C TYR A 95 -2.73 0.49 -18.24
N GLU A 96 -3.76 0.89 -17.50
CA GLU A 96 -3.67 1.98 -16.54
C GLU A 96 -4.71 1.89 -15.43
N CYS A 97 -4.47 2.68 -14.39
CA CYS A 97 -5.41 2.95 -13.30
C CYS A 97 -5.66 4.46 -13.27
N PRO A 98 -6.66 4.98 -14.03
CA PRO A 98 -6.87 6.40 -14.21
C PRO A 98 -7.16 7.10 -12.90
N GLY A 99 -6.53 8.27 -12.68
CA GLY A 99 -6.73 9.06 -11.47
C GLY A 99 -8.18 9.47 -11.22
N SER A 100 -8.95 9.70 -12.29
CA SER A 100 -10.39 9.98 -12.23
C SER A 100 -11.19 8.79 -11.68
N ALA A 101 -10.90 7.57 -12.13
CA ALA A 101 -11.53 6.34 -11.63
C ALA A 101 -11.16 6.11 -10.16
N VAL A 102 -9.89 6.35 -9.78
CA VAL A 102 -9.43 6.24 -8.39
C VAL A 102 -10.18 7.22 -7.49
N LEU A 103 -10.32 8.49 -7.88
CA LEU A 103 -11.06 9.49 -7.11
C LEU A 103 -12.55 9.16 -6.99
N ALA A 104 -13.19 8.77 -8.09
CA ALA A 104 -14.58 8.34 -8.08
C ALA A 104 -14.78 7.14 -7.14
N ALA A 105 -13.81 6.21 -7.11
CA ALA A 105 -13.84 5.09 -6.19
C ALA A 105 -13.68 5.45 -4.72
N PHE A 106 -12.84 6.42 -4.41
CA PHE A 106 -12.77 6.93 -3.05
C PHE A 106 -14.11 7.55 -2.63
N ASP A 107 -14.72 8.38 -3.48
CA ASP A 107 -15.98 9.05 -3.16
C ASP A 107 -17.11 8.03 -2.91
N ASP A 108 -17.27 7.08 -3.84
CA ASP A 108 -18.25 5.99 -3.69
C ASP A 108 -17.94 5.12 -2.46
N ALA A 109 -16.68 4.75 -2.21
CA ALA A 109 -16.32 3.91 -1.07
C ALA A 109 -16.62 4.59 0.27
N ILE A 110 -16.30 5.88 0.38
CA ILE A 110 -16.59 6.70 1.56
C ILE A 110 -18.11 6.80 1.76
N ALA A 111 -18.86 7.09 0.70
CA ALA A 111 -20.32 7.21 0.75
C ALA A 111 -21.03 5.88 1.07
N ASP A 112 -20.50 4.78 0.55
CA ASP A 112 -21.02 3.41 0.76
C ASP A 112 -20.79 2.93 2.21
N GLY A 113 -19.86 3.58 2.93
CA GLY A 113 -19.60 3.36 4.35
C GLY A 113 -18.58 2.27 4.64
N VAL A 114 -17.51 2.17 3.83
CA VAL A 114 -16.39 1.26 4.10
C VAL A 114 -15.63 1.65 5.37
N ASP A 115 -14.96 0.68 6.02
CA ASP A 115 -14.19 0.93 7.25
C ASP A 115 -12.69 1.11 7.01
N VAL A 116 -12.16 0.37 6.03
CA VAL A 116 -10.74 0.38 5.64
C VAL A 116 -10.66 0.29 4.12
N ILE A 117 -9.80 1.09 3.51
CA ILE A 117 -9.50 1.05 2.07
C ILE A 117 -8.12 0.42 1.88
N SER A 118 -8.07 -0.69 1.14
CA SER A 118 -6.84 -1.36 0.72
C SER A 118 -6.50 -0.96 -0.71
N LEU A 119 -5.41 -0.25 -0.92
CA LEU A 119 -5.06 0.31 -2.22
C LEU A 119 -3.64 -0.14 -2.65
N SER A 120 -3.59 -1.05 -3.61
CA SER A 120 -2.34 -1.56 -4.19
C SER A 120 -2.04 -0.95 -5.56
N VAL A 121 -2.22 0.37 -5.65
CA VAL A 121 -1.88 1.20 -6.81
C VAL A 121 -1.09 2.41 -6.34
N ALA A 122 -0.29 2.99 -7.23
CA ALA A 122 0.45 4.21 -6.97
C ALA A 122 0.11 5.26 -8.03
N SER A 123 0.22 6.53 -7.65
CA SER A 123 0.10 7.67 -8.54
C SER A 123 1.40 8.45 -8.50
N LEU A 124 1.90 8.83 -9.68
CA LEU A 124 3.13 9.63 -9.81
C LEU A 124 2.87 11.14 -9.68
N SER A 125 1.61 11.59 -9.77
CA SER A 125 1.27 13.01 -9.75
C SER A 125 1.70 13.73 -8.47
N GLU A 126 2.09 15.01 -8.60
CA GLU A 126 2.33 15.94 -7.50
C GLU A 126 1.19 15.92 -6.46
N LEU A 127 1.51 16.13 -5.18
CA LEU A 127 0.55 16.00 -4.07
C LEU A 127 -0.77 16.76 -4.32
N LYS A 128 -0.72 17.97 -4.88
CA LYS A 128 -1.92 18.81 -5.14
C LYS A 128 -2.85 18.25 -6.22
N TYR A 129 -2.36 17.32 -7.04
CA TYR A 129 -3.12 16.65 -8.10
C TYR A 129 -3.15 15.13 -7.90
N ASN A 130 -2.64 14.63 -6.76
CA ASN A 130 -2.52 13.21 -6.55
C ASN A 130 -3.88 12.62 -6.14
N PRO A 131 -4.53 11.82 -7.01
CA PRO A 131 -5.86 11.29 -6.76
C PRO A 131 -5.92 10.40 -5.52
N ILE A 132 -4.84 9.66 -5.24
CA ILE A 132 -4.74 8.81 -4.06
C ILE A 132 -4.65 9.66 -2.80
N ALA A 133 -3.80 10.69 -2.80
CA ALA A 133 -3.64 11.54 -1.63
C ALA A 133 -4.92 12.34 -1.31
N ILE A 134 -5.58 12.89 -2.33
CA ILE A 134 -6.85 13.62 -2.18
C ILE A 134 -7.95 12.69 -1.68
N GLY A 135 -8.14 11.53 -2.32
CA GLY A 135 -9.12 10.54 -1.89
C GLY A 135 -8.86 10.01 -0.47
N ALA A 136 -7.59 9.76 -0.14
CA ALA A 136 -7.20 9.30 1.19
C ALA A 136 -7.40 10.38 2.26
N PHE A 137 -7.16 11.63 1.95
CA PHE A 137 -7.44 12.75 2.85
C PHE A 137 -8.93 12.76 3.24
N HIS A 138 -9.84 12.68 2.26
CA HIS A 138 -11.28 12.62 2.52
C HIS A 138 -11.72 11.36 3.26
N ALA A 139 -11.09 10.22 2.99
CA ALA A 139 -11.36 8.98 3.71
C ALA A 139 -10.99 9.14 5.20
N VAL A 140 -9.80 9.66 5.50
CA VAL A 140 -9.32 9.85 6.87
C VAL A 140 -10.17 10.88 7.63
N GLU A 141 -10.60 11.97 6.97
CA GLU A 141 -11.56 12.92 7.57
C GLU A 141 -12.88 12.27 7.99
N ARG A 142 -13.24 11.13 7.38
CA ARG A 142 -14.43 10.33 7.69
C ARG A 142 -14.12 9.13 8.59
N GLY A 143 -12.92 9.06 9.16
CA GLY A 143 -12.50 7.97 10.05
C GLY A 143 -12.17 6.66 9.33
N ILE A 144 -11.95 6.69 8.01
CA ILE A 144 -11.63 5.53 7.18
C ILE A 144 -10.12 5.46 6.99
N LEU A 145 -9.50 4.37 7.44
CA LEU A 145 -8.07 4.16 7.26
C LEU A 145 -7.77 3.72 5.83
N VAL A 146 -6.79 4.36 5.19
CA VAL A 146 -6.28 3.97 3.88
C VAL A 146 -4.91 3.31 4.05
N VAL A 147 -4.80 2.08 3.57
CA VAL A 147 -3.54 1.33 3.52
C VAL A 147 -3.10 1.29 2.06
N ALA A 148 -1.92 1.81 1.77
CA ALA A 148 -1.38 1.89 0.42
C ALA A 148 -0.03 1.18 0.31
N SER A 149 0.23 0.56 -0.84
CA SER A 149 1.53 -0.06 -1.13
C SER A 149 2.61 1.01 -1.37
N ALA A 150 3.80 0.81 -0.83
CA ALA A 150 4.93 1.74 -0.97
C ALA A 150 5.47 1.83 -2.42
N GLY A 151 5.30 0.78 -3.23
CA GLY A 151 5.83 0.67 -4.58
C GLY A 151 6.94 -0.38 -4.69
N ASN A 152 7.26 -0.77 -5.92
CA ASN A 152 8.23 -1.84 -6.23
C ASN A 152 9.48 -1.32 -6.99
N ASN A 153 9.82 -0.04 -6.79
CA ASN A 153 10.88 0.66 -7.53
C ASN A 153 12.20 0.79 -6.74
N GLY A 154 12.40 -0.02 -5.70
CA GLY A 154 13.68 -0.10 -5.00
C GLY A 154 14.82 -0.63 -5.90
N PRO A 155 16.06 -0.73 -5.39
CA PRO A 155 16.48 -0.52 -4.00
C PRO A 155 17.02 0.90 -3.73
N SER A 156 16.92 1.81 -4.69
CA SER A 156 17.40 3.19 -4.51
C SER A 156 16.58 3.93 -3.47
N LEU A 157 17.21 4.82 -2.71
CA LEU A 157 16.51 5.73 -1.81
C LEU A 157 15.53 6.64 -2.58
N ASN A 158 14.55 7.17 -1.84
CA ASN A 158 13.48 8.03 -2.35
C ASN A 158 12.53 7.36 -3.34
N THR A 159 12.43 6.04 -3.39
CA THR A 159 11.61 5.34 -4.38
C THR A 159 10.17 5.12 -3.94
N VAL A 160 9.84 5.41 -2.67
CA VAL A 160 8.44 5.42 -2.18
C VAL A 160 7.71 6.58 -2.86
N VAL A 161 6.77 6.22 -3.74
CA VAL A 161 5.95 7.18 -4.52
C VAL A 161 6.84 8.27 -5.15
N LYS A 162 7.74 7.87 -6.07
CA LYS A 162 8.64 8.79 -6.77
C LYS A 162 8.12 9.17 -8.15
N ASP A 163 8.01 10.47 -8.37
CA ASP A 163 7.68 11.08 -9.64
C ASP A 163 8.88 10.99 -10.60
N TYR A 164 8.66 10.36 -11.76
CA TYR A 164 9.64 10.29 -12.84
C TYR A 164 8.87 10.51 -14.16
N PRO A 165 9.20 11.53 -14.96
CA PRO A 165 8.55 11.73 -16.23
C PRO A 165 8.76 10.50 -17.11
N LEU A 166 7.69 10.06 -17.77
CA LEU A 166 7.75 8.96 -18.73
C LEU A 166 8.47 9.42 -20.00
N ILE A 167 9.31 8.56 -20.54
CA ILE A 167 9.87 8.73 -21.89
C ILE A 167 9.67 7.42 -22.65
N TYR A 168 8.97 7.48 -23.78
CA TYR A 168 8.89 6.33 -24.67
C TYR A 168 10.28 6.02 -25.20
N SER A 169 10.67 4.75 -25.18
CA SER A 169 12.03 4.31 -25.53
C SER A 169 12.42 4.70 -26.97
N GLU A 170 11.44 4.77 -27.87
CA GLU A 170 11.58 5.31 -29.22
C GLU A 170 12.07 6.78 -29.21
N SER A 171 11.52 7.61 -28.32
CA SER A 171 11.91 9.01 -28.16
C SER A 171 13.21 9.20 -27.38
N ALA A 172 13.71 8.13 -26.75
CA ALA A 172 14.98 8.09 -26.04
C ALA A 172 16.11 7.46 -26.86
N GLN A 173 15.91 7.18 -28.15
CA GLN A 173 16.92 6.56 -29.01
C GLN A 173 18.24 7.34 -28.96
N ALA A 174 19.33 6.65 -28.61
CA ALA A 174 20.67 7.21 -28.71
C ALA A 174 21.04 7.44 -30.18
N LYS A 175 21.81 8.50 -30.46
CA LYS A 175 22.07 9.01 -31.82
C LYS A 175 22.51 7.92 -32.83
N ASP A 176 23.30 6.94 -32.39
CA ASP A 176 23.87 5.88 -33.23
C ASP A 176 23.23 4.49 -32.99
N ALA A 177 22.17 4.42 -32.19
CA ALA A 177 21.46 3.18 -31.91
C ALA A 177 20.40 2.89 -32.97
N LYS A 178 20.10 1.61 -33.22
CA LYS A 178 18.96 1.24 -34.07
C LYS A 178 17.64 1.50 -33.33
N LEU A 179 16.63 1.97 -34.07
CA LEU A 179 15.28 2.21 -33.51
C LEU A 179 14.66 0.95 -32.90
N SER A 180 14.88 -0.22 -33.53
CA SER A 180 14.46 -1.52 -32.98
C SER A 180 15.06 -1.78 -31.60
N ASP A 181 16.32 -1.41 -31.43
CA ASP A 181 17.09 -1.72 -30.24
C ASP A 181 16.71 -0.75 -29.12
N ALA A 182 16.51 0.52 -29.46
CA ALA A 182 15.95 1.54 -28.59
C ALA A 182 14.54 1.18 -28.13
N ARG A 183 13.64 0.80 -29.03
CA ARG A 183 12.26 0.38 -28.68
C ARG A 183 12.26 -0.74 -27.63
N GLN A 184 13.17 -1.71 -27.75
CA GLN A 184 13.34 -2.83 -26.81
C GLN A 184 14.25 -2.54 -25.60
N CYS A 185 14.77 -1.31 -25.47
CA CYS A 185 15.64 -0.87 -24.38
C CYS A 185 16.92 -1.69 -24.20
N PHE A 186 17.59 -2.03 -25.29
CA PHE A 186 18.89 -2.67 -25.20
C PHE A 186 19.95 -1.77 -24.52
N PRO A 187 20.98 -2.34 -23.89
CA PRO A 187 22.09 -1.57 -23.35
C PRO A 187 22.70 -0.65 -24.42
N TYR A 188 23.00 0.60 -24.04
CA TYR A 188 23.55 1.67 -24.90
C TYR A 188 22.65 2.16 -26.04
N SER A 189 21.43 1.64 -26.19
CA SER A 189 20.51 2.09 -27.25
C SER A 189 19.72 3.34 -26.88
N LEU A 190 19.85 3.84 -25.64
CA LEU A 190 19.05 4.92 -25.07
C LEU A 190 19.92 6.06 -24.54
N ASP A 191 19.50 7.29 -24.77
CA ASP A 191 20.08 8.52 -24.21
C ASP A 191 18.97 9.38 -23.56
N LYS A 192 19.34 10.34 -22.70
CA LYS A 192 18.41 11.26 -22.01
C LYS A 192 17.37 10.59 -21.09
N VAL A 193 17.65 9.36 -20.67
CA VAL A 193 16.79 8.54 -19.78
C VAL A 193 17.07 8.74 -18.29
N LYS A 194 18.16 9.45 -17.95
CA LYS A 194 18.54 9.69 -16.55
C LYS A 194 17.42 10.46 -15.83
N GLY A 195 16.91 9.88 -14.75
CA GLY A 195 15.82 10.46 -13.96
C GLY A 195 14.43 10.38 -14.61
N LYS A 196 14.21 9.43 -15.53
CA LYS A 196 12.93 9.17 -16.20
C LYS A 196 12.58 7.68 -16.12
N ILE A 197 11.30 7.34 -16.23
CA ILE A 197 10.85 5.96 -16.45
C ILE A 197 10.80 5.73 -17.97
N VAL A 198 11.59 4.78 -18.46
CA VAL A 198 11.61 4.43 -19.88
C VAL A 198 10.52 3.39 -20.16
N VAL A 199 9.60 3.71 -21.06
CA VAL A 199 8.58 2.76 -21.53
C VAL A 199 9.11 2.05 -22.76
N CYS A 200 9.42 0.77 -22.61
CA CYS A 200 9.96 -0.09 -23.65
C CYS A 200 8.85 -0.89 -24.32
N ASP A 201 8.99 -1.16 -25.62
CA ASP A 201 8.13 -2.12 -26.31
C ASP A 201 8.52 -3.55 -25.90
N GLY A 202 7.95 -3.97 -24.78
CA GLY A 202 8.11 -5.32 -24.27
C GLY A 202 7.28 -6.32 -25.08
N LYS A 203 7.96 -7.21 -25.81
CA LYS A 203 7.57 -8.62 -25.73
C LYS A 203 8.16 -9.10 -24.41
N ASP A 204 7.29 -9.39 -23.45
CA ASP A 204 7.67 -9.74 -22.09
C ASP A 204 8.62 -10.96 -22.09
N HIS A 205 9.91 -10.71 -21.93
CA HIS A 205 10.94 -11.75 -21.81
C HIS A 205 11.29 -12.04 -20.34
N SER A 206 10.56 -11.44 -19.39
CA SER A 206 10.80 -11.62 -17.95
C SER A 206 10.12 -12.86 -17.33
N CYS A 207 9.52 -13.75 -18.12
CA CYS A 207 8.91 -15.01 -17.65
C CYS A 207 9.21 -16.26 -18.51
N ASN A 208 10.31 -16.28 -19.28
CA ASN A 208 10.65 -17.45 -20.12
C ASN A 208 11.94 -18.22 -19.73
N TYR A 209 12.58 -17.91 -18.60
CA TYR A 209 13.81 -18.60 -18.19
C TYR A 209 13.61 -19.95 -17.46
N PHE A 210 12.38 -20.44 -17.28
CA PHE A 210 12.10 -21.76 -16.70
C PHE A 210 11.33 -22.69 -17.67
N LYS A 211 11.77 -22.75 -18.93
CA LYS A 211 11.28 -23.73 -19.92
C LYS A 211 12.15 -24.98 -20.08
N SER A 212 13.13 -25.19 -19.20
CA SER A 212 13.95 -26.41 -19.21
C SER A 212 13.82 -27.18 -17.89
N SER A 213 13.14 -28.32 -17.96
CA SER A 213 13.45 -29.55 -17.22
C SER A 213 13.74 -29.45 -15.71
N GLY A 214 12.75 -29.83 -14.89
CA GLY A 214 13.03 -30.64 -13.70
C GLY A 214 13.48 -29.95 -12.41
N CYS A 215 13.12 -28.69 -12.14
CA CYS A 215 13.27 -28.17 -10.77
C CYS A 215 12.22 -28.82 -9.85
N ALA A 216 12.68 -29.58 -8.85
CA ALA A 216 11.83 -30.06 -7.76
C ALA A 216 11.17 -28.87 -7.05
N ARG A 217 9.86 -28.98 -6.79
CA ARG A 217 9.08 -27.95 -6.10
C ARG A 217 9.33 -28.07 -4.60
N VAL A 218 10.12 -27.15 -4.04
CA VAL A 218 10.42 -27.12 -2.61
C VAL A 218 9.76 -25.90 -1.99
N SER A 219 9.00 -26.10 -0.90
CA SER A 219 8.57 -25.02 -0.02
C SER A 219 9.50 -25.01 1.18
N VAL A 220 10.23 -23.92 1.38
CA VAL A 220 11.12 -23.76 2.55
C VAL A 220 10.29 -23.15 3.66
N ILE A 221 10.08 -23.92 4.73
CA ILE A 221 9.49 -23.45 5.99
C ILE A 221 10.65 -22.99 6.88
N ASP A 222 10.43 -21.98 7.71
CA ASP A 222 11.43 -21.44 8.65
C ASP A 222 12.71 -20.90 7.98
N PHE A 223 12.55 -20.18 6.86
CA PHE A 223 13.65 -19.46 6.22
C PHE A 223 14.32 -18.48 7.21
N LYS A 224 15.66 -18.46 7.23
CA LYS A 224 16.46 -17.59 8.09
C LYS A 224 17.53 -16.85 7.26
N PRO A 225 17.74 -15.54 7.48
CA PRO A 225 16.96 -14.65 8.34
C PRO A 225 15.59 -14.28 7.73
N ALA A 226 14.56 -14.17 8.56
CA ALA A 226 13.26 -13.61 8.18
C ALA A 226 12.69 -12.72 9.31
N PRO A 227 12.11 -11.54 9.02
CA PRO A 227 11.91 -11.00 7.68
C PRO A 227 13.24 -10.47 7.12
N MET A 228 13.22 -10.19 5.83
CA MET A 228 14.26 -9.47 5.12
C MET A 228 13.58 -8.53 4.13
N MET A 229 14.16 -7.35 3.91
CA MET A 229 13.63 -6.37 2.97
C MET A 229 14.02 -6.75 1.54
N PRO A 230 13.05 -7.02 0.65
CA PRO A 230 13.36 -7.33 -0.73
C PRO A 230 13.87 -6.09 -1.45
N SER A 231 14.84 -6.25 -2.34
CA SER A 231 15.45 -5.14 -3.09
C SER A 231 14.46 -4.32 -3.90
N PHE A 232 13.37 -4.93 -4.37
CA PHE A 232 12.34 -4.20 -5.11
C PHE A 232 11.50 -3.26 -4.23
N ALA A 233 11.43 -3.47 -2.90
CA ALA A 233 10.60 -2.62 -2.06
C ALA A 233 11.10 -1.17 -2.13
N ALA A 234 10.17 -0.27 -2.43
CA ALA A 234 10.45 1.15 -2.49
C ALA A 234 10.90 1.66 -1.12
N LYS A 235 11.94 2.51 -1.12
CA LYS A 235 12.60 3.04 0.08
C LYS A 235 12.35 4.53 0.28
N GLY A 236 12.30 4.95 1.53
CA GLY A 236 12.27 6.36 1.90
C GLY A 236 13.58 7.11 1.62
N PRO A 237 13.67 8.37 2.05
CA PRO A 237 12.56 9.18 2.54
C PRO A 237 11.51 9.46 1.45
N SER A 238 10.33 9.93 1.82
CA SER A 238 9.34 10.34 0.82
C SER A 238 9.81 11.59 0.07
N ALA A 239 9.56 11.64 -1.23
CA ALA A 239 9.84 12.82 -2.06
C ALA A 239 8.97 14.03 -1.66
N ILE A 240 7.83 13.81 -1.00
CA ILE A 240 6.91 14.86 -0.56
C ILE A 240 7.42 15.53 0.71
N SER A 241 7.84 14.74 1.69
CA SER A 241 8.40 15.24 2.93
C SER A 241 9.34 14.20 3.52
N LYS A 242 10.55 14.65 3.88
CA LYS A 242 11.53 13.85 4.61
C LYS A 242 11.26 13.85 6.13
N ASN A 243 10.40 14.74 6.61
CA ASN A 243 10.04 14.91 8.03
C ASN A 243 8.85 14.03 8.46
N ILE A 244 8.40 13.11 7.59
CA ILE A 244 7.54 11.98 7.96
C ILE A 244 8.21 10.71 7.42
N LEU A 245 8.44 9.75 8.30
CA LEU A 245 9.05 8.48 7.92
C LEU A 245 8.16 7.72 6.92
N LYS A 246 8.78 7.25 5.83
CA LYS A 246 8.15 6.39 4.82
C LYS A 246 9.13 5.29 4.39
N PRO A 247 8.67 4.04 4.14
CA PRO A 247 7.32 3.54 4.42
C PRO A 247 7.00 3.56 5.93
N GLU A 248 5.75 3.37 6.33
CA GLU A 248 5.40 3.37 7.77
C GLU A 248 5.62 2.02 8.45
N ILE A 249 5.43 0.91 7.73
CA ILE A 249 5.42 -0.45 8.29
C ILE A 249 5.78 -1.48 7.22
N THR A 250 6.29 -2.63 7.66
CA THR A 250 6.60 -3.78 6.81
C THR A 250 5.66 -4.94 7.08
N ALA A 251 5.29 -5.66 6.02
CA ALA A 251 4.44 -6.84 6.07
C ALA A 251 4.87 -7.88 5.02
N PRO A 252 4.45 -9.15 5.15
CA PRO A 252 4.75 -10.19 4.17
C PRO A 252 4.29 -9.81 2.75
N GLY A 253 5.25 -9.72 1.82
CA GLY A 253 4.99 -9.31 0.44
C GLY A 253 5.75 -10.10 -0.62
N VAL A 254 6.48 -11.15 -0.25
CA VAL A 254 7.26 -11.99 -1.17
C VAL A 254 6.68 -13.40 -1.18
N ASN A 255 6.39 -13.92 -2.37
CA ASN A 255 5.89 -15.28 -2.61
C ASN A 255 4.62 -15.61 -1.82
N ILE A 256 3.66 -14.68 -1.85
CA ILE A 256 2.38 -14.83 -1.16
C ILE A 256 1.41 -15.65 -2.02
N LEU A 257 0.93 -16.76 -1.47
CA LEU A 257 -0.14 -17.58 -2.05
C LEU A 257 -1.50 -16.93 -1.75
N ALA A 258 -2.28 -16.62 -2.78
CA ALA A 258 -3.65 -16.16 -2.62
C ALA A 258 -4.51 -16.57 -3.84
N ALA A 259 -5.82 -16.25 -3.80
CA ALA A 259 -6.74 -16.60 -4.88
C ALA A 259 -6.34 -15.90 -6.18
N TRP A 260 -6.65 -16.56 -7.31
CA TRP A 260 -6.34 -16.09 -8.65
C TRP A 260 -7.51 -16.32 -9.60
N ILE A 261 -7.52 -15.61 -10.73
CA ILE A 261 -8.53 -15.81 -11.75
C ILE A 261 -8.40 -17.20 -12.39
N GLY A 262 -9.50 -17.95 -12.45
CA GLY A 262 -9.50 -19.35 -12.88
C GLY A 262 -9.37 -19.58 -14.39
N ASN A 263 -9.20 -18.52 -15.19
CA ASN A 263 -9.08 -18.57 -16.65
C ASN A 263 -7.72 -18.07 -17.16
N ASP A 264 -6.79 -17.74 -16.27
CA ASP A 264 -5.43 -17.37 -16.65
C ASP A 264 -4.67 -18.59 -17.20
N LYS A 265 -4.24 -18.48 -18.46
CA LYS A 265 -3.53 -19.54 -19.18
C LYS A 265 -2.01 -19.38 -19.09
N GLU A 266 -1.52 -18.28 -18.54
CA GLU A 266 -0.10 -18.02 -18.42
C GLU A 266 0.54 -18.94 -17.37
N GLY A 267 1.71 -19.51 -17.69
CA GLY A 267 2.45 -20.37 -16.76
C GLY A 267 1.80 -21.70 -16.40
N VAL A 268 0.69 -22.10 -17.04
CA VAL A 268 0.00 -23.37 -16.76
C VAL A 268 0.85 -24.55 -17.21
N PRO A 269 1.22 -25.49 -16.31
CA PRO A 269 1.97 -26.68 -16.69
C PRO A 269 1.22 -27.56 -17.69
N LYS A 270 1.95 -28.21 -18.60
CA LYS A 270 1.38 -29.11 -19.61
C LYS A 270 0.49 -30.18 -18.95
N GLY A 271 -0.74 -30.32 -19.44
CA GLY A 271 -1.72 -31.29 -18.93
C GLY A 271 -2.43 -30.89 -17.63
N LYS A 272 -2.19 -29.67 -17.11
CA LYS A 272 -2.92 -29.11 -15.96
C LYS A 272 -3.92 -28.06 -16.41
N LYS A 273 -4.93 -27.82 -15.58
CA LYS A 273 -5.86 -26.69 -15.71
C LYS A 273 -5.26 -25.45 -15.01
N PRO A 274 -5.67 -24.23 -15.37
CA PRO A 274 -5.37 -23.02 -14.60
C PRO A 274 -5.61 -23.22 -13.10
N SER A 275 -4.66 -22.76 -12.29
CA SER A 275 -4.76 -22.81 -10.83
C SER A 275 -5.71 -21.71 -10.33
N GLN A 276 -6.52 -22.03 -9.31
CA GLN A 276 -7.36 -21.06 -8.59
C GLN A 276 -6.57 -20.22 -7.57
N PHE A 277 -5.29 -20.54 -7.38
CA PHE A 277 -4.36 -19.81 -6.56
C PHE A 277 -3.12 -19.44 -7.36
N ASN A 278 -2.41 -18.39 -6.94
CA ASN A 278 -1.13 -18.02 -7.52
C ASN A 278 -0.19 -17.49 -6.43
N ILE A 279 1.11 -17.59 -6.69
CA ILE A 279 2.16 -17.07 -5.82
C ILE A 279 2.69 -15.79 -6.46
N LYS A 280 2.52 -14.65 -5.77
CA LYS A 280 2.94 -13.33 -6.26
C LYS A 280 3.79 -12.61 -5.22
N SER A 281 4.62 -11.69 -5.70
CA SER A 281 5.49 -10.83 -4.90
C SER A 281 5.25 -9.38 -5.24
N GLY A 282 5.34 -8.51 -4.23
CA GLY A 282 5.18 -7.08 -4.36
C GLY A 282 4.66 -6.45 -3.08
N THR A 283 4.85 -5.13 -2.95
CA THR A 283 4.26 -4.32 -1.87
C THR A 283 2.72 -4.33 -1.89
N SER A 284 2.10 -4.75 -3.00
CA SER A 284 0.65 -4.99 -3.09
C SER A 284 0.16 -6.06 -2.10
N MET A 285 0.91 -7.16 -1.98
CA MET A 285 0.57 -8.26 -1.08
C MET A 285 0.83 -7.85 0.38
N ALA A 286 1.90 -7.10 0.63
CA ALA A 286 2.18 -6.51 1.94
C ALA A 286 1.08 -5.55 2.39
N CYS A 287 0.64 -4.65 1.51
CA CYS A 287 -0.49 -3.73 1.73
C CYS A 287 -1.73 -4.50 2.20
N SER A 288 -2.07 -5.59 1.50
CA SER A 288 -3.24 -6.41 1.81
C SER A 288 -3.18 -7.05 3.20
N HIS A 289 -2.01 -7.51 3.66
CA HIS A 289 -1.85 -8.03 5.03
C HIS A 289 -2.13 -6.95 6.09
N VAL A 290 -1.57 -5.75 5.89
CA VAL A 290 -1.80 -4.61 6.80
C VAL A 290 -3.28 -4.21 6.80
N SER A 291 -3.94 -4.20 5.64
CA SER A 291 -5.39 -3.94 5.55
C SER A 291 -6.22 -4.96 6.31
N GLY A 292 -5.86 -6.24 6.23
CA GLY A 292 -6.53 -7.30 6.99
C GLY A 292 -6.38 -7.09 8.50
N LEU A 293 -5.18 -6.77 8.99
CA LEU A 293 -4.96 -6.46 10.40
C LEU A 293 -5.77 -5.22 10.83
N ALA A 294 -5.68 -4.14 10.06
CA ALA A 294 -6.40 -2.90 10.32
C ALA A 294 -7.92 -3.11 10.42
N ALA A 295 -8.50 -3.88 9.50
CA ALA A 295 -9.93 -4.21 9.52
C ALA A 295 -10.31 -5.00 10.78
N THR A 296 -9.46 -5.94 11.20
CA THR A 296 -9.70 -6.72 12.42
C THR A 296 -9.60 -5.83 13.67
N ILE A 297 -8.60 -4.94 13.75
CA ILE A 297 -8.49 -3.97 14.85
C ILE A 297 -9.72 -3.05 14.89
N LYS A 298 -10.14 -2.49 13.75
CA LYS A 298 -11.35 -1.64 13.67
C LYS A 298 -12.60 -2.40 14.13
N SER A 299 -12.69 -3.70 13.85
CA SER A 299 -13.83 -4.52 14.27
C SER A 299 -13.90 -4.73 15.78
N GLN A 300 -12.74 -4.79 16.45
CA GLN A 300 -12.64 -4.93 17.91
C GLN A 300 -12.70 -3.58 18.63
N ASN A 301 -12.26 -2.50 17.96
CA ASN A 301 -12.24 -1.14 18.48
C ASN A 301 -13.00 -0.18 17.54
N PRO A 302 -14.35 -0.24 17.47
CA PRO A 302 -15.11 0.52 16.48
C PRO A 302 -15.00 2.04 16.61
N THR A 303 -14.71 2.54 17.80
CA THR A 303 -14.55 3.97 18.11
C THR A 303 -13.18 4.53 17.73
N TRP A 304 -12.17 3.67 17.52
CA TRP A 304 -10.83 4.14 17.20
C TRP A 304 -10.79 4.88 15.87
N SER A 305 -10.06 6.00 15.88
CA SER A 305 -9.76 6.79 14.70
C SER A 305 -8.82 6.02 13.74
N ALA A 306 -8.76 6.46 12.48
CA ALA A 306 -7.83 5.90 11.51
C ALA A 306 -6.36 6.06 11.99
N SER A 307 -6.05 7.19 12.65
CA SER A 307 -4.74 7.47 13.23
C SER A 307 -4.44 6.58 14.45
N ALA A 308 -5.42 6.31 15.32
CA ALA A 308 -5.25 5.36 16.43
C ALA A 308 -4.93 3.93 15.94
N ILE A 309 -5.63 3.43 14.92
CA ILE A 309 -5.35 2.09 14.35
C ILE A 309 -3.97 2.04 13.69
N LYS A 310 -3.61 3.09 12.95
CA LYS A 310 -2.28 3.23 12.40
C LYS A 310 -1.22 3.24 13.50
N SER A 311 -1.44 3.99 14.57
CA SER A 311 -0.55 4.03 15.71
C SER A 311 -0.38 2.66 16.35
N ALA A 312 -1.48 1.97 16.63
CA ALA A 312 -1.45 0.65 17.25
C ALA A 312 -0.63 -0.35 16.42
N THR A 313 -0.75 -0.29 15.09
CA THR A 313 0.02 -1.15 14.19
C THR A 313 1.50 -0.77 14.08
N MET A 314 1.83 0.53 14.09
CA MET A 314 3.22 1.02 13.99
C MET A 314 4.01 0.90 15.31
N ALA A 315 3.39 1.21 16.44
CA ALA A 315 4.08 1.28 17.74
C ALA A 315 4.43 -0.11 18.32
N THR A 316 3.88 -1.19 17.75
CA THR A 316 3.98 -2.56 18.28
C THR A 316 4.65 -3.54 17.32
N VAL A 317 5.34 -3.00 16.33
CA VAL A 317 6.17 -3.75 15.37
C VAL A 317 7.39 -4.38 16.02
N THR A 318 8.02 -5.31 15.31
CA THR A 318 9.37 -5.79 15.65
C THR A 318 10.38 -5.27 14.62
N GLN A 319 11.58 -4.93 15.11
CA GLN A 319 12.74 -4.56 14.29
C GLN A 319 13.79 -5.68 14.21
N GLU A 320 13.45 -6.87 14.73
CA GLU A 320 14.31 -8.05 14.73
C GLU A 320 13.81 -9.09 13.72
N ASN A 321 14.76 -9.87 13.21
CA ASN A 321 14.47 -11.11 12.50
C ASN A 321 14.37 -12.31 13.44
N ASN A 322 14.03 -13.46 12.88
CA ASN A 322 13.90 -14.74 13.57
C ASN A 322 15.24 -15.33 14.07
N LEU A 323 16.36 -14.61 13.89
CA LEU A 323 17.64 -14.87 14.54
C LEU A 323 17.92 -13.90 15.71
N LYS A 324 16.96 -13.04 16.09
CA LYS A 324 17.15 -11.99 17.11
C LYS A 324 18.24 -10.98 16.74
N ALA A 325 18.45 -10.78 15.45
CA ALA A 325 19.32 -9.76 14.89
C ALA A 325 18.47 -8.68 14.18
N PRO A 326 19.02 -7.47 13.93
CA PRO A 326 18.32 -6.46 13.16
C PRO A 326 17.83 -6.98 11.80
N ILE A 327 16.69 -6.47 11.32
CA ILE A 327 16.19 -6.77 9.97
C ILE A 327 17.27 -6.41 8.93
N THR A 328 17.46 -7.27 7.94
CA THR A 328 18.43 -7.08 6.86
C THR A 328 17.74 -6.87 5.51
N THR A 329 18.47 -6.32 4.55
CA THR A 329 18.08 -6.35 3.13
C THR A 329 18.38 -7.71 2.53
N ASP A 330 17.86 -7.97 1.33
CA ASP A 330 18.19 -9.16 0.55
C ASP A 330 19.66 -9.29 0.12
N LYS A 331 20.45 -8.22 0.30
CA LYS A 331 21.90 -8.23 0.13
C LYS A 331 22.66 -8.55 1.43
N GLY A 332 21.96 -8.75 2.54
CA GLY A 332 22.55 -9.05 3.85
C GLY A 332 22.99 -7.82 4.66
N SER A 333 22.86 -6.60 4.14
CA SER A 333 23.14 -5.38 4.91
C SER A 333 22.02 -5.12 5.93
N VAL A 334 22.34 -4.51 7.06
CA VAL A 334 21.33 -4.04 8.03
C VAL A 334 20.37 -3.08 7.32
N ALA A 335 19.07 -3.32 7.46
CA ALA A 335 18.03 -2.46 6.92
C ALA A 335 17.82 -1.26 7.84
N THR A 336 17.34 -0.16 7.27
CA THR A 336 17.11 1.11 7.96
C THR A 336 15.62 1.37 8.11
N PRO A 337 15.21 2.36 8.93
CA PRO A 337 13.83 2.83 8.94
C PRO A 337 13.31 3.28 7.56
N TYR A 338 14.18 3.70 6.63
CA TYR A 338 13.77 3.99 5.24
C TYR A 338 13.48 2.73 4.40
N ASP A 339 13.92 1.56 4.86
CA ASP A 339 13.55 0.28 4.27
C ASP A 339 12.23 -0.24 4.86
N TYR A 340 12.16 -0.34 6.19
CA TYR A 340 11.07 -1.08 6.86
C TYR A 340 10.04 -0.22 7.59
N GLY A 341 10.23 1.10 7.67
CA GLY A 341 9.41 2.00 8.48
C GLY A 341 9.65 1.81 9.97
N ALA A 342 8.57 1.65 10.74
CA ALA A 342 8.68 1.35 12.17
C ALA A 342 9.22 -0.08 12.40
N GLY A 343 8.92 -1.04 11.52
CA GLY A 343 9.31 -2.45 11.64
C GLY A 343 8.35 -3.40 10.94
N GLN A 344 8.54 -4.71 11.14
CA GLN A 344 7.57 -5.72 10.71
C GLN A 344 6.34 -5.72 11.62
N MET A 345 5.16 -5.70 11.00
CA MET A 345 3.87 -5.81 11.69
C MET A 345 3.82 -7.05 12.60
N THR A 346 3.26 -6.88 13.79
CA THR A 346 2.88 -7.98 14.67
C THR A 346 1.35 -7.99 14.81
N ILE A 347 0.80 -9.13 15.23
CA ILE A 347 -0.65 -9.28 15.41
C ILE A 347 -1.02 -8.94 16.85
N TYR A 348 -0.39 -9.58 17.84
CA TYR A 348 -0.77 -9.46 19.25
C TYR A 348 -0.57 -8.06 19.81
N GLY A 349 0.58 -7.43 19.53
CA GLY A 349 0.85 -6.08 20.04
C GLY A 349 -0.16 -5.06 19.53
N ALA A 350 -0.56 -5.16 18.25
CA ALA A 350 -1.46 -4.20 17.64
C ALA A 350 -2.90 -4.24 18.19
N PHE A 351 -3.30 -5.33 18.85
CA PHE A 351 -4.59 -5.40 19.55
C PHE A 351 -4.56 -4.76 20.95
N HIS A 352 -3.38 -4.65 21.55
CA HIS A 352 -3.19 -4.13 22.91
C HIS A 352 -1.98 -3.18 22.95
N PRO A 353 -2.03 -2.03 22.24
CA PRO A 353 -0.88 -1.15 22.12
C PRO A 353 -0.55 -0.39 23.40
N GLY A 354 -1.47 -0.34 24.37
CA GLY A 354 -1.37 0.48 25.60
C GLY A 354 -1.53 1.96 25.29
N LEU A 355 -0.64 2.52 24.47
CA LEU A 355 -0.64 3.92 24.05
C LEU A 355 -0.83 4.04 22.54
N VAL A 356 -1.52 5.12 22.12
CA VAL A 356 -1.62 5.50 20.71
C VAL A 356 -1.31 6.98 20.49
N TYR A 357 -0.74 7.29 19.33
CA TYR A 357 -0.45 8.64 18.82
C TYR A 357 -1.58 9.07 17.90
N GLU A 358 -2.59 9.72 18.46
CA GLU A 358 -3.74 10.19 17.66
C GLU A 358 -3.43 11.49 16.94
N THR A 359 -3.50 11.43 15.61
CA THR A 359 -3.50 12.61 14.73
C THR A 359 -4.94 13.05 14.51
N ASN A 360 -5.22 14.34 14.67
CA ASN A 360 -6.54 14.92 14.47
C ASN A 360 -6.65 15.65 13.11
N THR A 361 -7.85 16.12 12.76
CA THR A 361 -8.07 16.84 11.49
C THR A 361 -7.25 18.13 11.37
N ILE A 362 -7.05 18.88 12.46
CA ILE A 362 -6.29 20.14 12.39
C ILE A 362 -4.80 19.87 12.10
N ASP A 363 -4.25 18.75 12.57
CA ASP A 363 -2.88 18.33 12.25
C ASP A 363 -2.71 18.04 10.76
N TYR A 364 -3.67 17.37 10.12
CA TYR A 364 -3.64 17.12 8.68
C TYR A 364 -3.78 18.41 7.86
N LEU A 365 -4.60 19.36 8.31
CA LEU A 365 -4.74 20.66 7.65
C LEU A 365 -3.45 21.48 7.78
N ASN A 366 -2.83 21.46 8.97
CA ASN A 366 -1.53 22.08 9.21
C ASN A 366 -0.42 21.42 8.38
N TYR A 367 -0.44 20.09 8.23
CA TYR A 367 0.48 19.38 7.34
C TYR A 367 0.46 19.93 5.92
N LEU A 368 -0.73 20.13 5.34
CA LEU A 368 -0.86 20.70 3.99
C LEU A 368 -0.24 22.10 3.93
N CYS A 369 -0.48 22.94 4.94
CA CYS A 369 0.17 24.25 5.06
C CYS A 369 1.70 24.13 5.14
N TYR A 370 2.23 23.20 5.94
CA TYR A 370 3.68 23.01 6.13
C TYR A 370 4.40 22.47 4.88
N VAL A 371 3.69 21.68 4.07
CA VAL A 371 4.19 21.22 2.76
C VAL A 371 4.20 22.38 1.73
N GLY A 372 3.51 23.49 2.00
CA GLY A 372 3.53 24.71 1.18
C GLY A 372 2.20 25.03 0.50
N PHE A 373 1.09 24.38 0.88
CA PHE A 373 -0.22 24.70 0.33
C PHE A 373 -0.73 25.98 0.98
N ASN A 374 -1.23 26.92 0.18
CA ASN A 374 -1.90 28.09 0.72
C ASN A 374 -3.30 27.73 1.25
N ILE A 375 -3.85 28.60 2.11
CA ILE A 375 -5.14 28.34 2.76
C ILE A 375 -6.30 28.15 1.77
N THR A 376 -6.26 28.83 0.62
CA THR A 376 -7.27 28.68 -0.42
C THR A 376 -7.28 27.26 -0.97
N LEU A 377 -6.10 26.70 -1.29
CA LEU A 377 -5.98 25.33 -1.78
C LEU A 377 -6.32 24.31 -0.69
N VAL A 378 -5.92 24.56 0.56
CA VAL A 378 -6.30 23.71 1.70
C VAL A 378 -7.83 23.65 1.85
N LYS A 379 -8.54 24.78 1.77
CA LYS A 379 -10.01 24.83 1.82
C LYS A 379 -10.68 24.22 0.58
N THR A 380 -10.01 24.21 -0.57
CA THR A 380 -10.48 23.49 -1.76
C THR A 380 -10.40 21.98 -1.57
N ILE A 381 -9.32 21.50 -0.95
CA ILE A 381 -9.13 20.07 -0.65
C ILE A 381 -10.06 19.65 0.48
N SER A 382 -10.06 20.36 1.61
CA SER A 382 -10.95 20.10 2.74
C SER A 382 -12.13 21.05 2.73
N ARG A 383 -13.24 20.63 2.11
CA ARG A 383 -14.51 21.39 2.15
C ARG A 383 -15.08 21.53 3.56
N ASN A 384 -14.68 20.66 4.49
CA ASN A 384 -15.10 20.67 5.89
C ASN A 384 -14.14 21.46 6.79
N ALA A 385 -13.10 22.08 6.23
CA ALA A 385 -12.17 22.90 6.99
C ALA A 385 -12.91 24.03 7.72
N PRO A 386 -12.54 24.35 8.98
CA PRO A 386 -13.14 25.46 9.71
C PRO A 386 -13.02 26.77 8.92
N ASN A 387 -14.09 27.58 8.93
CA ASN A 387 -14.09 28.86 8.19
C ASN A 387 -12.98 29.80 8.64
N ASN A 388 -12.65 29.79 9.94
CA ASN A 388 -11.57 30.58 10.55
C ASN A 388 -10.18 29.93 10.43
N LEU A 389 -10.05 28.79 9.73
CA LEU A 389 -8.74 28.16 9.50
C LEU A 389 -7.82 29.12 8.76
N SER A 390 -6.61 29.28 9.30
CA SER A 390 -5.48 29.96 8.68
C SER A 390 -4.22 29.13 8.86
N CYS A 391 -3.37 29.05 7.85
CA CYS A 391 -2.07 28.42 8.00
C CYS A 391 -1.24 29.15 9.08
N PRO A 392 -0.50 28.44 9.94
CA PRO A 392 0.35 29.05 10.96
C PRO A 392 1.35 30.07 10.38
N LYS A 393 1.52 31.20 11.06
CA LYS A 393 2.54 32.21 10.70
C LYS A 393 3.91 31.53 10.81
N HIS A 394 4.69 31.52 9.73
CA HIS A 394 5.98 30.82 9.59
C HIS A 394 5.93 29.30 9.35
N SER A 395 4.85 28.80 8.73
CA SER A 395 4.78 27.41 8.23
C SER A 395 6.01 27.07 7.37
N SER A 396 6.70 25.98 7.73
CA SER A 396 7.84 25.43 6.98
C SER A 396 7.84 23.90 7.07
N SER A 397 8.59 23.25 6.19
CA SER A 397 8.71 21.78 6.18
C SER A 397 9.24 21.20 7.49
N HIS A 398 10.02 21.95 8.27
CA HIS A 398 10.53 21.50 9.58
C HIS A 398 9.42 21.35 10.64
N HIS A 399 8.31 22.07 10.51
CA HIS A 399 7.17 21.95 11.42
C HIS A 399 6.40 20.63 11.24
N ILE A 400 6.64 19.91 10.13
CA ILE A 400 6.02 18.61 9.88
C ILE A 400 6.41 17.59 10.95
N SER A 401 7.62 17.66 11.50
CA SER A 401 8.08 16.75 12.54
C SER A 401 7.27 16.86 13.84
N ASN A 402 6.55 17.97 14.06
CA ASN A 402 5.67 18.20 15.21
C ASN A 402 4.24 17.67 15.02
N ILE A 403 3.92 17.05 13.89
CA ILE A 403 2.63 16.37 13.73
C ILE A 403 2.65 15.13 14.63
N ASN A 404 1.56 14.92 15.39
CA ASN A 404 1.45 13.80 16.30
C ASN A 404 1.38 12.48 15.53
N TYR A 405 2.53 11.82 15.38
CA TYR A 405 2.73 10.69 14.49
C TYR A 405 3.54 9.59 15.19
N PRO A 406 3.31 8.28 14.91
CA PRO A 406 3.99 7.17 15.59
C PRO A 406 5.47 6.98 15.24
N SER A 407 6.12 8.01 14.67
CA SER A 407 7.54 8.00 14.30
C SER A 407 8.04 9.43 14.20
N ILE A 408 9.28 9.67 14.61
CA ILE A 408 9.94 10.97 14.49
C ILE A 408 10.93 10.91 13.33
N ALA A 409 10.82 11.86 12.41
CA ALA A 409 11.80 12.06 11.34
C ALA A 409 12.17 13.54 11.27
N ILE A 410 13.47 13.82 11.29
CA ILE A 410 14.03 15.17 11.21
C ILE A 410 15.04 15.17 10.07
N SER A 411 14.78 16.00 9.06
CA SER A 411 15.65 16.14 7.89
C SER A 411 16.49 17.39 7.97
N ASP A 412 17.66 17.33 7.34
CA ASP A 412 18.56 18.47 7.12
C ASP A 412 19.03 19.15 8.43
N LEU A 413 19.12 18.39 9.54
CA LEU A 413 19.65 18.84 10.82
C LEU A 413 21.13 19.19 10.70
N LYS A 414 21.52 20.42 11.06
CA LYS A 414 22.91 20.90 10.89
C LYS A 414 23.65 21.06 12.22
N GLY A 415 24.76 20.34 12.36
CA GLY A 415 25.73 20.58 13.43
C GLY A 415 25.12 20.44 14.83
N LYS A 416 25.00 21.56 15.56
CA LYS A 416 24.42 21.64 16.92
C LYS A 416 23.00 22.22 16.94
N GLU A 417 22.32 22.26 15.79
CA GLU A 417 20.93 22.66 15.72
C GLU A 417 20.07 21.76 16.62
N LEU A 418 19.20 22.38 17.42
CA LEU A 418 18.26 21.70 18.29
C LEU A 418 16.87 21.82 17.68
N VAL A 419 16.15 20.70 17.62
CA VAL A 419 14.78 20.63 17.13
C VAL A 419 13.93 19.98 18.21
N ASP A 420 13.00 20.73 18.76
CA ASP A 420 12.04 20.22 19.73
C ASP A 420 10.83 19.64 19.01
N VAL A 421 10.48 18.40 19.38
CA VAL A 421 9.33 17.66 18.86
C VAL A 421 8.37 17.35 20.00
N ASN A 422 7.15 17.87 19.92
CA ASN A 422 6.10 17.63 20.90
C ASN A 422 5.17 16.51 20.41
N ILE A 423 5.04 15.46 21.21
CA ILE A 423 4.21 14.29 20.90
C ILE A 423 3.20 14.10 22.03
N THR A 424 1.96 13.76 21.66
CA THR A 424 0.89 13.44 22.61
C THR A 424 0.49 11.98 22.45
N VAL A 425 0.42 11.27 23.58
CA VAL A 425 -0.03 9.87 23.62
C VAL A 425 -1.36 9.77 24.36
N THR A 426 -2.27 8.96 23.84
CA THR A 426 -3.55 8.61 24.48
C THR A 426 -3.44 7.21 25.06
N ASN A 427 -3.81 7.04 26.34
CA ASN A 427 -3.97 5.72 26.94
C ASN A 427 -5.23 5.03 26.40
N VAL A 428 -5.05 3.84 25.82
CA VAL A 428 -6.11 2.95 25.33
C VAL A 428 -6.03 1.57 25.98
N GLY A 429 -5.24 1.44 27.05
CA GLY A 429 -5.19 0.24 27.89
C GLY A 429 -6.47 0.09 28.71
N GLU A 430 -6.61 -1.08 29.34
CA GLU A 430 -7.74 -1.38 30.23
C GLU A 430 -7.67 -0.63 31.56
N GLU A 431 -6.44 -0.30 32.01
CA GLU A 431 -6.19 0.45 33.23
C GLU A 431 -6.11 1.95 32.92
N ASP A 432 -6.87 2.76 33.68
CA ASP A 432 -6.92 4.21 33.50
C ASP A 432 -5.58 4.89 33.84
N GLU A 433 -4.88 4.38 34.86
CA GLU A 433 -3.61 4.94 35.36
C GLU A 433 -2.47 3.92 35.26
N THR A 434 -1.68 4.04 34.19
CA THR A 434 -0.47 3.24 33.96
C THR A 434 0.74 4.15 33.82
N LEU A 435 1.80 3.88 34.59
CA LEU A 435 3.05 4.64 34.51
C LEU A 435 3.99 4.03 33.44
N TYR A 436 4.34 4.83 32.42
CA TYR A 436 5.32 4.46 31.40
C TYR A 436 6.63 5.22 31.63
N SER A 437 7.77 4.53 31.44
CA SER A 437 9.11 5.16 31.46
C SER A 437 9.71 5.14 30.06
N PRO A 438 10.16 6.28 29.51
CA PRO A 438 10.75 6.31 28.18
C PRO A 438 12.14 5.66 28.19
N VAL A 439 12.41 4.87 27.15
CA VAL A 439 13.75 4.36 26.83
C VAL A 439 14.16 4.98 25.51
N VAL A 440 15.33 5.62 25.49
CA VAL A 440 15.84 6.36 24.32
C VAL A 440 17.11 5.68 23.83
N ASP A 441 17.08 5.21 22.58
CA ASP A 441 18.26 4.81 21.82
C ASP A 441 18.50 5.86 20.73
N ALA A 442 19.54 6.67 20.89
CA ALA A 442 19.78 7.83 20.04
C ALA A 442 20.50 7.42 18.73
N PRO A 443 20.11 7.99 17.57
CA PRO A 443 20.87 7.80 16.33
C PRO A 443 22.33 8.23 16.49
N ILE A 444 23.24 7.60 15.74
CA ILE A 444 24.65 7.96 15.74
C ILE A 444 24.84 9.40 15.25
N GLY A 445 25.54 10.21 16.03
CA GLY A 445 25.84 11.63 15.79
C GLY A 445 25.68 12.44 17.07
#